data_AF-A0A821ZJV7-F1
#
_entry.id   AF-A0A821ZJV7-F1
#
_cell.length_a   1.000
_cell.length_b   1.000
_cell.length_c   1.000
_cell.angle_alpha   90.00
_cell.angle_beta   90.00
_cell.angle_gamma   90.00
#
_symmetry.space_group_name_H-M   'P 1'
#
loop_
_entity.id
_entity.type
_entity.pdbx_description
1 polymer ?
#
loop_
_entity_poly.entity_id
_entity_poly.type
_entity_poly.pdbx_seq_one_letter_code
_entity_poly.pdbx_strand_id
1 'polypeptide(L)'
;MFFFYITLICVFKQLFAIDLFIYNSFTELRENKHGQGTLTYSFKNDAYVNIISGSISWIGTPFISQELFSTSSSLKGAKVIAKESSACGCTTIKATIIDPTSMLLQNERTQSYFYADPRSIQYVSTPLNDNGYQLKIIFSNKNEAYSGILSYLTTGITWAPNYDLFLTDGA
;
A
#
# COMPACT_ATOMS: atom_id res chain seq x y z
N MET A 1 -6.03 -30.12 42.27
CA MET A 1 -5.64 -28.69 42.21
C MET A 1 -5.15 -28.42 40.80
N PHE A 2 -5.99 -27.83 39.95
CA PHE A 2 -5.68 -27.57 38.54
C PHE A 2 -5.17 -26.13 38.39
N PHE A 3 -3.94 -25.95 37.90
CA PHE A 3 -3.42 -24.65 37.51
C PHE A 3 -3.71 -24.41 36.03
N PHE A 4 -4.54 -23.41 35.73
CA PHE A 4 -4.71 -22.88 34.38
C PHE A 4 -3.59 -21.86 34.12
N TYR A 5 -2.74 -22.13 33.12
CA TYR A 5 -1.87 -21.12 32.54
C TYR A 5 -2.65 -20.38 31.44
N ILE A 6 -2.90 -19.09 31.65
CA ILE A 6 -3.42 -18.20 30.61
C ILE A 6 -2.20 -17.66 29.86
N THR A 7 -1.93 -18.18 28.68
CA THR A 7 -0.92 -17.63 27.77
C THR A 7 -1.47 -16.35 27.16
N LEU A 8 -0.98 -15.20 27.64
CA LEU A 8 -1.31 -13.90 27.09
C LEU A 8 -0.62 -13.77 25.72
N ILE A 9 -1.35 -13.99 24.63
CA ILE A 9 -0.89 -13.70 23.27
C ILE A 9 -0.92 -12.17 23.12
N CYS A 10 0.21 -11.53 23.37
CA CYS A 10 0.41 -10.12 23.06
C CYS A 10 0.55 -9.99 21.54
N VAL A 11 -0.52 -9.56 20.87
CA VAL A 11 -0.49 -9.19 19.45
C VAL A 11 0.34 -7.91 19.35
N PHE A 12 1.61 -8.05 18.95
CA PHE A 12 2.46 -6.92 18.57
C PHE A 12 1.80 -6.19 17.39
N LYS A 13 1.08 -5.11 17.67
CA LYS A 13 0.82 -4.10 16.66
C LYS A 13 2.15 -3.41 16.38
N GLN A 14 2.78 -3.77 15.28
CA GLN A 14 3.97 -3.09 14.78
C GLN A 14 3.53 -1.65 14.42
N LEU A 15 3.76 -0.71 15.34
CA LEU A 15 3.64 0.71 15.08
C LEU A 15 4.74 1.05 14.06
N PHE A 16 4.35 1.26 12.80
CA PHE A 16 5.23 1.89 11.82
C PHE A 16 5.46 3.33 12.29
N ALA A 17 6.56 3.54 13.00
CA ALA A 17 6.98 4.88 13.39
C ALA A 17 7.44 5.61 12.12
N ILE A 18 6.66 6.62 11.75
CA ILE A 18 6.98 7.57 10.69
C ILE A 18 7.35 8.88 11.40
N ASP A 19 8.58 9.32 11.20
CA ASP A 19 9.03 10.62 11.68
C ASP A 19 8.73 11.66 10.60
N LEU A 20 8.22 12.81 11.03
CA LEU A 20 7.73 13.85 10.13
C LEU A 20 8.39 15.17 10.51
N PHE A 21 9.16 15.75 9.59
CA PHE A 21 9.84 17.03 9.77
C PHE A 21 9.18 18.07 8.88
N ILE A 22 8.77 19.16 9.51
CA ILE A 22 7.95 20.18 8.87
C ILE A 22 8.82 21.39 8.53
N TYR A 23 8.80 21.79 7.27
CA TYR A 23 9.45 23.00 6.77
C TYR A 23 8.38 23.94 6.19
N ASN A 24 8.77 25.19 5.92
CA ASN A 24 7.83 26.22 5.48
C ASN A 24 7.14 25.90 4.14
N SER A 25 7.81 25.14 3.26
CA SER A 25 7.32 24.85 1.90
C SER A 25 7.16 23.36 1.58
N PHE A 26 7.60 22.47 2.48
CA PHE A 26 7.56 21.02 2.28
C PHE A 26 7.66 20.28 3.61
N THR A 27 7.36 18.99 3.59
CA THR A 27 7.50 18.07 4.71
C THR A 27 8.48 16.96 4.33
N GLU A 28 9.38 16.59 5.22
CA GLU A 28 10.20 15.37 5.08
C GLU A 28 9.53 14.24 5.86
N LEU A 29 9.26 13.15 5.16
CA LEU A 29 8.83 11.90 5.76
C LEU A 29 10.03 10.98 5.91
N ARG A 30 10.17 10.38 7.09
CA ARG A 30 11.23 9.42 7.41
C ARG A 30 10.61 8.15 7.97
N GLU A 31 10.92 7.04 7.34
CA GLU A 31 10.41 5.73 7.72
C GLU A 31 11.56 4.79 8.02
N ASN A 32 11.60 4.28 9.25
CA ASN A 32 12.52 3.21 9.60
C ASN A 32 12.11 1.92 8.88
N LYS A 33 13.02 1.36 8.09
CA LYS A 33 12.82 0.09 7.37
C LYS A 33 13.89 -0.90 7.79
N HIS A 34 13.46 -2.13 8.02
CA HIS A 34 14.32 -3.26 8.29
C HIS A 34 13.74 -4.48 7.58
N GLY A 35 14.60 -5.42 7.23
CA GLY A 35 14.21 -6.63 6.53
C GLY A 35 15.43 -7.40 6.04
N GLN A 36 15.23 -8.30 5.08
CA GLN A 36 16.32 -9.07 4.45
C GLN A 36 16.14 -9.04 2.93
N GLY A 37 17.24 -9.10 2.19
CA GLY A 37 17.19 -9.17 0.72
C GLY A 37 17.02 -7.82 0.04
N THR A 38 15.84 -7.53 -0.52
CA THR A 38 15.54 -6.31 -1.29
C THR A 38 14.42 -5.54 -0.59
N LEU A 39 14.55 -4.22 -0.49
CA LEU A 39 13.45 -3.37 -0.05
C LEU A 39 12.58 -3.01 -1.24
N THR A 40 11.29 -3.29 -1.14
CA THR A 40 10.27 -2.78 -2.07
C THR A 40 9.34 -1.86 -1.30
N TYR A 41 9.17 -0.63 -1.78
CA TYR A 41 8.29 0.37 -1.18
C TYR A 41 7.31 0.89 -2.24
N SER A 42 6.02 0.86 -1.92
CA SER A 42 4.96 1.30 -2.84
C SER A 42 4.46 2.68 -2.46
N PHE A 43 4.54 3.63 -3.39
CA PHE A 43 3.85 4.91 -3.33
C PHE A 43 2.53 4.81 -4.08
N LYS A 44 1.45 5.30 -3.46
CA LYS A 44 0.22 5.59 -4.20
C LYS A 44 0.46 6.77 -5.14
N ASN A 45 -0.17 6.79 -6.32
CA ASN A 45 0.08 7.85 -7.30
C ASN A 45 -0.30 9.25 -6.80
N ASP A 46 -1.39 9.38 -6.06
CA ASP A 46 -1.80 10.64 -5.42
C ASP A 46 -0.75 11.16 -4.42
N ALA A 47 -0.14 10.26 -3.64
CA ALA A 47 0.96 10.61 -2.74
C ALA A 47 2.24 10.93 -3.52
N TYR A 48 2.59 10.11 -4.52
CA TYR A 48 3.83 10.23 -5.28
C TYR A 48 3.92 11.52 -6.10
N VAL A 49 2.80 11.96 -6.72
CA VAL A 49 2.76 13.22 -7.49
C VAL A 49 3.17 14.44 -6.66
N ASN A 50 3.00 14.37 -5.33
CA ASN A 50 3.35 15.44 -4.42
C ASN A 50 4.78 15.33 -3.87
N ILE A 51 5.51 14.25 -4.17
CA ILE A 51 6.91 14.06 -3.79
C ILE A 51 7.81 14.95 -4.64
N ILE A 52 8.73 15.65 -3.99
CA ILE A 52 9.73 16.48 -4.69
C ILE A 52 10.69 15.56 -5.43
N SER A 53 10.82 15.77 -6.74
CA SER A 53 11.68 14.95 -7.61
C SER A 53 13.12 14.90 -7.09
N GLY A 54 13.72 13.72 -7.06
CA GLY A 54 15.09 13.50 -6.59
C GLY A 54 15.26 13.51 -5.07
N SER A 55 14.20 13.72 -4.28
CA SER A 55 14.29 13.77 -2.82
C SER A 55 14.27 12.40 -2.12
N ILE A 56 13.89 11.34 -2.84
CA ILE A 56 13.84 9.98 -2.29
C ILE A 56 15.26 9.49 -2.01
N SER A 57 15.55 9.22 -0.74
CA SER A 57 16.87 8.82 -0.28
C SER A 57 16.81 7.71 0.77
N TRP A 58 17.91 6.96 0.84
CA TRP A 58 18.12 5.90 1.81
C TRP A 58 19.37 6.15 2.63
N ILE A 59 19.26 6.03 3.95
CA ILE A 59 20.37 6.16 4.90
C ILE A 59 20.42 4.89 5.75
N GLY A 60 21.51 4.13 5.69
CA GLY A 60 21.66 2.90 6.49
C GLY A 60 22.51 1.87 5.76
N THR A 61 22.03 0.62 5.71
CA THR A 61 22.72 -0.48 5.00
C THR A 61 23.08 -0.07 3.56
N PRO A 62 24.34 -0.27 3.13
CA PRO A 62 24.77 0.06 1.76
C PRO A 62 24.01 -0.73 0.69
N PHE A 63 23.72 -0.07 -0.42
CA PHE A 63 23.01 -0.65 -1.56
C PHE A 63 23.79 -0.52 -2.87
N ILE A 64 23.47 -1.39 -3.83
CA ILE A 64 24.06 -1.43 -5.17
C ILE A 64 23.22 -0.58 -6.12
N SER A 65 21.89 -0.73 -6.07
CA SER A 65 20.99 0.03 -6.93
C SER A 65 19.73 0.50 -6.21
N GLN A 66 19.25 1.66 -6.65
CA GLN A 66 17.95 2.22 -6.31
C GLN A 66 17.19 2.44 -7.62
N GLU A 67 16.08 1.74 -7.79
CA GLU A 67 15.27 1.74 -9.00
C GLU A 67 13.86 2.22 -8.66
N LEU A 68 13.34 3.14 -9.47
CA LEU A 68 11.99 3.67 -9.32
C LEU A 68 11.23 3.42 -10.62
N PHE A 69 10.11 2.71 -10.54
CA PHE A 69 9.31 2.37 -11.71
C PHE A 69 7.83 2.59 -11.43
N SER A 70 7.11 3.05 -12.44
CA SER A 70 5.66 3.17 -12.39
C SER A 70 5.03 1.78 -12.41
N THR A 71 4.12 1.50 -11.49
CA THR A 71 3.22 0.36 -11.58
C THR A 71 1.98 0.77 -12.34
N SER A 72 1.65 0.07 -13.42
CA SER A 72 0.38 0.23 -14.10
C SER A 72 -0.71 -0.56 -13.35
N SER A 73 -1.91 0.01 -13.30
CA SER A 73 -3.10 -0.55 -12.66
C SER A 73 -3.35 -1.97 -13.13
N SER A 74 -3.27 -2.93 -12.20
CA SER A 74 -3.78 -4.28 -12.42
C SER A 74 -5.28 -4.28 -12.19
N LEU A 75 -6.03 -5.00 -13.02
CA LEU A 75 -7.46 -5.25 -12.77
C LEU A 75 -7.67 -6.28 -11.64
N LYS A 76 -6.58 -6.87 -11.10
CA LYS A 76 -6.62 -7.80 -9.97
C LYS A 76 -7.25 -7.13 -8.75
N GLY A 77 -8.24 -7.79 -8.15
CA GLY A 77 -9.01 -7.30 -7.02
C GLY A 77 -10.19 -6.40 -7.40
N ALA A 78 -10.38 -6.06 -8.67
CA ALA A 78 -11.53 -5.27 -9.10
C ALA A 78 -12.84 -6.06 -8.95
N LYS A 79 -13.88 -5.39 -8.45
CA LYS A 79 -15.23 -5.93 -8.33
C LYS A 79 -15.99 -5.75 -9.64
N VAL A 80 -16.52 -6.85 -10.15
CA VAL A 80 -17.19 -6.92 -11.44
C VAL A 80 -18.51 -7.67 -11.35
N ILE A 81 -19.43 -7.36 -12.26
CA ILE A 81 -20.55 -8.22 -12.60
C ILE A 81 -20.16 -8.94 -13.88
N ALA A 82 -19.95 -10.25 -13.78
CA ALA A 82 -19.70 -11.09 -14.93
C ALA A 82 -21.00 -11.82 -15.32
N LYS A 83 -21.25 -11.97 -16.62
CA LYS A 83 -22.22 -12.96 -17.09
C LYS A 83 -21.53 -14.29 -17.18
N GLU A 84 -22.05 -15.27 -16.46
CA GLU A 84 -21.60 -16.66 -16.59
C GLU A 84 -22.02 -17.14 -17.98
N SER A 85 -21.03 -17.41 -18.84
CA SER A 85 -21.28 -17.98 -20.16
C SER A 85 -21.55 -19.48 -20.02
N SER A 86 -22.69 -19.83 -19.44
CA SER A 86 -23.24 -21.17 -19.58
C SER A 86 -24.36 -21.14 -20.63
N ALA A 87 -24.41 -22.18 -21.46
CA ALA A 87 -25.26 -22.26 -22.65
C ALA A 87 -26.78 -22.15 -22.40
N CYS A 88 -27.25 -22.00 -21.17
CA CYS A 88 -28.68 -22.07 -20.81
C CYS A 88 -29.20 -20.97 -19.86
N GLY A 89 -28.45 -19.90 -19.56
CA GLY A 89 -29.03 -18.84 -18.74
C GLY A 89 -28.09 -17.67 -18.47
N CYS A 90 -28.52 -16.47 -18.85
CA CYS A 90 -27.78 -15.24 -18.58
C CYS A 90 -27.91 -14.85 -17.09
N THR A 91 -27.23 -15.56 -16.20
CA THR A 91 -27.16 -15.16 -14.78
C THR A 91 -25.99 -14.19 -14.59
N THR A 92 -26.28 -13.01 -14.07
CA THR A 92 -25.27 -12.03 -13.66
C THR A 92 -24.72 -12.36 -12.28
N ILE A 93 -23.40 -12.49 -12.17
CA ILE A 93 -22.70 -12.87 -10.95
C ILE A 93 -21.79 -11.71 -10.51
N LYS A 94 -21.91 -11.30 -9.25
CA LYS A 94 -20.92 -10.41 -8.62
C LYS A 94 -19.68 -11.20 -8.27
N ALA A 95 -18.53 -10.74 -8.75
CA ALA A 95 -17.27 -11.43 -8.62
C ALA A 95 -16.09 -10.46 -8.46
N THR A 96 -14.97 -10.99 -7.99
CA THR A 96 -13.71 -10.28 -7.89
C THR A 96 -12.70 -10.88 -8.87
N ILE A 97 -11.97 -10.05 -9.61
CA ILE A 97 -10.91 -10.53 -10.52
C ILE A 97 -9.72 -11.03 -9.69
N ILE A 98 -9.32 -12.28 -9.88
CA ILE A 98 -8.19 -12.92 -9.19
C ILE A 98 -6.93 -12.89 -10.07
N ASP A 99 -7.10 -13.18 -11.35
CA ASP A 99 -6.05 -13.01 -12.36
C ASP A 99 -6.64 -12.29 -13.59
N PRO A 100 -6.19 -11.05 -13.87
CA PRO A 100 -6.67 -10.28 -15.00
C PRO A 100 -6.15 -10.78 -16.36
N THR A 101 -5.10 -11.62 -16.38
CA THR A 101 -4.53 -12.15 -17.64
C THR A 101 -5.39 -13.27 -18.20
N SER A 102 -5.75 -14.22 -17.34
CA SER A 102 -6.63 -15.35 -17.70
C SER A 102 -8.12 -15.05 -17.52
N MET A 103 -8.47 -13.89 -16.95
CA MET A 103 -9.82 -13.58 -16.46
C MET A 103 -10.37 -14.65 -15.54
N LEU A 104 -9.56 -15.06 -14.56
CA LEU A 104 -10.02 -15.89 -13.44
C LEU A 104 -10.71 -14.99 -12.42
N LEU A 105 -11.96 -15.28 -12.13
CA LEU A 105 -12.81 -14.54 -11.20
C LEU A 105 -13.21 -15.43 -10.02
N GLN A 106 -13.47 -14.81 -8.88
CA GLN A 106 -14.05 -15.46 -7.71
C GLN A 106 -15.46 -14.92 -7.45
N ASN A 107 -16.45 -15.80 -7.38
CA ASN A 107 -17.82 -15.45 -7.01
C ASN A 107 -17.87 -14.98 -5.56
N GLU A 108 -18.39 -13.77 -5.30
CA GLU A 108 -18.41 -13.22 -3.94
C GLU A 108 -19.32 -14.00 -2.99
N ARG A 109 -20.38 -14.63 -3.50
CA ARG A 109 -21.35 -15.37 -2.69
C ARG A 109 -20.86 -16.78 -2.37
N THR A 110 -20.39 -17.51 -3.38
CA THR A 110 -20.04 -18.93 -3.24
C THR A 110 -18.55 -19.15 -2.98
N GLN A 111 -17.74 -18.10 -3.11
CA GLN A 111 -16.27 -18.15 -3.03
C GLN A 111 -15.62 -19.08 -4.08
N SER A 112 -16.39 -19.55 -5.05
CA SER A 112 -15.94 -20.44 -6.13
C SER A 112 -15.25 -19.66 -7.25
N TYR A 113 -14.31 -20.32 -7.92
CA TYR A 113 -13.55 -19.75 -9.02
C TYR A 113 -14.15 -20.13 -10.37
N PHE A 114 -14.19 -19.19 -11.30
CA PHE A 114 -14.65 -19.43 -12.67
C PHE A 114 -13.98 -18.46 -13.65
N TYR A 115 -13.96 -18.84 -14.92
CA TYR A 115 -13.46 -17.99 -15.99
C TYR A 115 -14.61 -17.24 -16.66
N ALA A 116 -14.37 -15.99 -17.03
CA ALA A 116 -15.32 -15.16 -17.78
C ALA A 116 -14.67 -14.60 -19.04
N ASP A 117 -15.48 -14.41 -20.10
CA ASP A 117 -15.03 -13.68 -21.27
C ASP A 117 -14.83 -12.20 -20.88
N PRO A 118 -13.69 -11.56 -21.22
CA PRO A 118 -13.48 -10.14 -20.99
C PRO A 118 -14.65 -9.24 -21.44
N ARG A 119 -15.36 -9.61 -22.51
CA ARG A 119 -16.51 -8.87 -23.07
C ARG A 119 -17.79 -9.04 -22.25
N SER A 120 -17.85 -10.03 -21.37
CA SER A 120 -19.01 -10.30 -20.51
C SER A 120 -18.89 -9.70 -19.10
N ILE A 121 -17.84 -8.91 -18.87
CA ILE A 121 -17.50 -8.26 -17.60
C ILE A 121 -17.96 -6.81 -17.60
N GLN A 122 -18.77 -6.45 -16.62
CA GLN A 122 -19.11 -5.07 -16.30
C GLN A 122 -18.47 -4.66 -14.97
N TYR A 123 -17.64 -3.62 -14.98
CA TYR A 123 -17.00 -3.11 -13.77
C TYR A 123 -18.01 -2.38 -12.90
N VAL A 124 -18.13 -2.80 -11.64
CA VAL A 124 -19.07 -2.21 -10.66
C VAL A 124 -18.40 -1.09 -9.87
N SER A 125 -17.10 -1.23 -9.64
CA SER A 125 -16.24 -0.18 -9.14
C SER A 125 -15.20 0.14 -10.20
N THR A 126 -14.71 1.37 -10.19
CA THR A 126 -13.38 1.64 -10.78
C THR A 126 -12.43 0.58 -10.24
N PRO A 127 -11.62 -0.07 -11.10
CA PRO A 127 -10.53 -0.92 -10.64
C PRO A 127 -9.78 -0.16 -9.55
N LEU A 128 -9.32 -0.87 -8.51
CA LEU A 128 -8.39 -0.27 -7.58
C LEU A 128 -7.17 0.14 -8.41
N ASN A 129 -7.12 1.42 -8.77
CA ASN A 129 -5.99 2.02 -9.43
C ASN A 129 -4.89 2.05 -8.40
N ASP A 130 -4.15 0.94 -8.30
CA ASP A 130 -2.83 0.89 -7.71
C ASP A 130 -1.79 1.40 -8.72
N ASN A 131 -2.23 2.31 -9.61
CA ASN A 131 -1.36 3.21 -10.33
C ASN A 131 -0.54 3.88 -9.24
N GLY A 132 0.73 3.59 -9.23
CA GLY A 132 1.62 3.91 -8.15
C GLY A 132 3.03 3.89 -8.68
N TYR A 133 3.96 4.12 -7.78
CA TYR A 133 5.37 4.01 -8.06
C TYR A 133 5.94 3.02 -7.07
N GLN A 134 6.77 2.10 -7.54
CA GLN A 134 7.52 1.21 -6.68
C GLN A 134 8.98 1.64 -6.68
N LEU A 135 9.48 1.85 -5.48
CA LEU A 135 10.90 1.97 -5.20
C LEU A 135 11.44 0.61 -4.83
N LYS A 136 12.52 0.21 -5.49
CA LYS A 136 13.26 -0.99 -5.21
C LYS A 136 14.70 -0.65 -4.87
N ILE A 137 15.14 -1.03 -3.68
CA ILE A 137 16.52 -0.87 -3.23
C ILE A 137 17.16 -2.25 -3.12
N ILE A 138 18.18 -2.50 -3.94
CA ILE A 138 18.94 -3.75 -3.97
C ILE A 138 20.19 -3.58 -3.12
N PHE A 139 20.20 -4.22 -1.94
CA PHE A 139 21.33 -4.16 -1.02
C PHE A 139 22.52 -5.00 -1.49
N SER A 140 23.72 -4.61 -1.04
CA SER A 140 24.97 -5.25 -1.45
C SER A 140 25.06 -6.73 -1.05
N ASN A 141 24.53 -7.09 0.11
CA ASN A 141 24.44 -8.48 0.55
C ASN A 141 22.97 -8.87 0.78
N LYS A 142 22.44 -9.75 -0.06
CA LYS A 142 21.03 -10.21 0.02
C LYS A 142 20.77 -11.14 1.21
N ASN A 143 21.80 -11.77 1.75
CA ASN A 143 21.68 -12.71 2.86
C ASN A 143 21.74 -12.00 4.22
N GLU A 144 22.19 -10.75 4.25
CA GLU A 144 22.21 -9.94 5.47
C GLU A 144 20.90 -9.18 5.66
N ALA A 145 20.56 -8.95 6.93
CA ALA A 145 19.47 -8.06 7.26
C ALA A 145 19.86 -6.61 6.90
N TYR A 146 18.97 -5.88 6.24
CA TYR A 146 19.11 -4.45 6.05
C TYR A 146 18.39 -3.70 7.17
N SER A 147 18.92 -2.53 7.50
CA SER A 147 18.30 -1.56 8.41
C SER A 147 18.69 -0.16 7.99
N GLY A 148 17.72 0.75 7.97
CA GLY A 148 17.95 2.13 7.60
C GLY A 148 16.67 2.95 7.57
N ILE A 149 16.82 4.18 7.08
CA ILE A 149 15.77 5.17 7.01
C ILE A 149 15.53 5.46 5.53
N LEU A 150 14.31 5.19 5.07
CA LEU A 150 13.82 5.71 3.81
C LEU A 150 13.26 7.11 4.07
N SER A 151 13.71 8.12 3.33
CA SER A 151 13.21 9.48 3.46
C SER A 151 12.89 10.12 2.12
N TYR A 152 11.91 11.02 2.11
CA TYR A 152 11.51 11.78 0.93
C TYR A 152 10.80 13.07 1.32
N LEU A 153 10.91 14.10 0.47
CA LEU A 153 10.25 15.39 0.68
C LEU A 153 8.91 15.41 -0.07
N THR A 154 7.84 15.90 0.56
CA THR A 154 6.50 16.01 -0.01
C THR A 154 5.87 17.36 0.25
N THR A 155 5.07 17.82 -0.72
CA THR A 155 4.21 19.03 -0.61
C THR A 155 2.75 18.67 -0.34
N GLY A 156 2.42 17.39 -0.33
CA GLY A 156 1.04 16.89 -0.21
C GLY A 156 0.50 16.90 1.22
N ILE A 157 1.34 17.23 2.19
CA ILE A 157 0.96 17.35 3.60
C ILE A 157 0.83 18.83 3.93
N THR A 158 -0.40 19.25 4.21
CA THR A 158 -0.72 20.57 4.73
C THR A 158 -1.04 20.45 6.22
N TRP A 159 -0.48 21.35 7.02
CA TRP A 159 -0.75 21.45 8.44
C TRP A 159 -1.20 22.88 8.73
N ALA A 160 -2.16 23.02 9.65
CA ALA A 160 -2.59 24.31 10.16
C ALA A 160 -2.47 24.26 11.68
N PRO A 161 -1.75 25.19 12.31
CA PRO A 161 -1.72 25.25 13.77
C PRO A 161 -3.10 25.65 14.29
N ASN A 162 -3.60 24.89 15.27
CA ASN A 162 -4.75 25.32 16.08
C ASN A 162 -4.21 25.99 17.33
N TYR A 163 -4.67 27.21 17.60
CA TYR A 163 -4.33 27.94 18.81
C TYR A 163 -5.57 28.05 19.68
N ASP A 164 -5.48 27.53 20.90
CA ASP A 164 -6.47 27.77 21.94
C ASP A 164 -5.93 28.88 22.85
N LEU A 165 -6.66 30.00 22.93
CA LEU A 165 -6.32 31.11 23.82
C LEU A 165 -6.98 30.87 25.18
N PHE A 166 -6.17 30.56 26.19
CA PHE A 166 -6.62 30.50 27.57
C PHE A 166 -6.39 31.86 28.22
N LEU A 167 -7.46 32.60 28.47
CA LEU A 167 -7.43 33.81 29.29
C LEU A 167 -7.55 33.40 30.75
N THR A 168 -6.50 33.64 31.54
CA THR A 168 -6.56 33.57 33.00
C THR A 168 -6.72 34.98 33.54
N ASP A 169 -7.85 35.28 34.16
CA ASP A 169 -8.03 36.53 34.89
C ASP A 169 -7.03 36.57 36.06
N GLY A 170 -6.13 37.56 36.03
CA GLY A 170 -5.19 37.82 37.11
C GLY A 170 -5.94 38.33 38.34
N ALA A 171 -5.87 37.57 39.42
CA ALA A 171 -6.26 38.01 40.77
C ALA A 171 -5.10 38.75 41.45
#